data_AF-A0A2H9ZZJ2-F1
#
_entry.id   AF-A0A2H9ZZJ2-F1
#
_cell.length_a   1.000
_cell.length_b   1.000
_cell.length_c   1.000
_cell.angle_alpha   90.00
_cell.angle_beta   90.00
_cell.angle_gamma   90.00
#
_symmetry.space_group_name_H-M   'P 1'
#
loop_
_entity.id
_entity.type
_entity.pdbx_description
1 polymer ?
#
loop_
_entity_poly.entity_id
_entity_poly.type
_entity_poly.pdbx_seq_one_letter_code
_entity_poly.pdbx_strand_id
1 'polypeptide(L)'
;MDGNAPFSEAIRLAPIPEDFRTPRLEVYRGATDPREHVQGFEAAVRYRRPDEATRCHLLANTLKGAAFSWFIKLPRGHISSYEHLKWELIARFIGRTRMVVSDIVFANIKQGERENLRDYTNRFFTAAAEAEDVELAVAMHNFRRGLSRGPV
;
A
#
# COMPACT_ATOMS: atom_id res chain seq x y z
N MET A 1 -0.71 23.10 -3.64
CA MET A 1 0.16 22.17 -4.38
C MET A 1 0.84 22.98 -5.45
N ASP A 2 2.16 23.00 -5.42
CA ASP A 2 2.95 23.83 -6.32
C ASP A 2 2.89 23.25 -7.74
N GLY A 3 3.14 24.09 -8.75
CA GLY A 3 2.99 23.77 -10.18
C GLY A 3 3.92 22.68 -10.74
N ASN A 4 4.47 21.81 -9.89
CA ASN A 4 5.38 20.70 -10.22
C ASN A 4 4.83 19.32 -9.84
N ALA A 5 3.55 19.20 -9.49
CA ALA A 5 2.90 17.90 -9.37
C ALA A 5 3.00 17.13 -10.72
N PRO A 6 3.18 15.80 -10.71
CA PRO A 6 3.39 14.97 -11.91
C PRO A 6 2.12 14.79 -12.78
N PHE A 7 1.18 15.73 -12.68
CA PHE A 7 -0.06 15.72 -13.40
C PHE A 7 0.10 16.24 -14.83
N SER A 8 -0.74 15.73 -15.72
CA SER A 8 -0.95 16.29 -17.06
C SER A 8 -1.38 17.75 -17.00
N GLU A 9 -1.19 18.47 -18.11
CA GLU A 9 -1.61 19.85 -18.24
C GLU A 9 -3.10 20.02 -17.90
N ALA A 10 -3.95 19.10 -18.39
CA ALA A 10 -5.39 19.13 -18.16
C ALA A 10 -5.76 19.10 -16.68
N ILE A 11 -5.12 18.23 -15.88
CA ILE A 11 -5.38 18.13 -14.43
C ILE A 11 -4.77 19.32 -13.68
N ARG A 12 -3.60 19.78 -14.10
CA ARG A 12 -2.87 20.89 -13.45
C ARG A 12 -3.56 22.24 -13.64
N LEU A 13 -4.15 22.48 -14.81
CA LEU A 13 -4.79 23.74 -15.19
C LEU A 13 -6.31 23.73 -14.96
N ALA A 14 -6.88 22.62 -14.49
CA ALA A 14 -8.31 22.56 -14.18
C ALA A 14 -8.69 23.64 -13.15
N PRO A 15 -9.81 24.36 -13.36
CA PRO A 15 -10.26 25.38 -12.43
C PRO A 15 -10.62 24.75 -11.09
N ILE A 16 -10.26 25.42 -10.00
CA ILE A 16 -10.67 25.04 -8.65
C ILE A 16 -12.11 25.56 -8.46
N PRO A 17 -13.08 24.71 -8.08
CA PRO A 17 -14.43 25.19 -7.78
C PRO A 17 -14.42 26.25 -6.66
N GLU A 18 -15.15 27.35 -6.83
CA GLU A 18 -15.11 28.50 -5.91
C GLU A 18 -15.54 28.15 -4.47
N ASP A 19 -16.40 27.14 -4.29
CA ASP A 19 -16.93 26.66 -3.01
C ASP A 19 -16.18 25.44 -2.47
N PHE A 20 -15.04 25.09 -3.07
CA PHE A 20 -14.34 23.86 -2.74
C PHE A 20 -13.75 23.87 -1.33
N ARG A 21 -14.36 23.08 -0.45
CA ARG A 21 -13.80 22.78 0.88
C ARG A 21 -13.16 21.40 0.88
N THR A 22 -11.86 21.36 1.13
CA THR A 22 -11.13 20.10 1.28
C THR A 22 -11.73 19.28 2.43
N PRO A 23 -12.26 18.07 2.17
CA PRO A 23 -12.71 17.20 3.25
C PRO A 23 -11.52 16.77 4.11
N ARG A 24 -11.79 16.38 5.37
CA ARG A 24 -10.80 15.63 6.13
C ARG A 24 -10.65 14.26 5.47
N LEU A 25 -9.47 14.00 4.95
CA LEU A 25 -9.13 12.75 4.29
C LEU A 25 -8.05 12.05 5.11
N GLU A 26 -8.16 10.73 5.19
CA GLU A 26 -7.14 9.91 5.82
C GLU A 26 -5.81 10.04 5.09
N VAL A 27 -4.72 10.00 5.86
CA VAL A 27 -3.37 10.14 5.31
C VAL A 27 -2.81 8.78 4.95
N TYR A 28 -2.24 8.67 3.75
CA TYR A 28 -1.55 7.47 3.30
C TYR A 28 -0.05 7.65 3.28
N ARG A 29 0.66 6.80 4.06
CA ARG A 29 2.13 6.81 4.17
C ARG A 29 2.81 5.71 3.36
N GLY A 30 2.05 4.80 2.75
CA GLY A 30 2.58 3.68 1.96
C GLY A 30 2.84 2.39 2.73
N ALA A 31 2.23 2.22 3.91
CA ALA A 31 2.45 1.04 4.77
C ALA A 31 1.21 0.15 4.94
N THR A 32 0.01 0.69 4.73
CA THR A 32 -1.27 -0.03 4.74
C THR A 32 -1.68 -0.39 3.32
N ASP A 33 -2.74 -1.19 3.14
CA ASP A 33 -3.19 -1.56 1.80
C ASP A 33 -3.60 -0.31 0.99
N PRO A 34 -2.95 -0.06 -0.18
CA PRO A 34 -3.32 1.06 -1.03
C PRO A 34 -4.76 0.97 -1.57
N ARG A 35 -5.32 -0.24 -1.70
CA ARG A 35 -6.71 -0.47 -2.17
C ARG A 35 -7.71 0.02 -1.13
N GLU A 36 -7.50 -0.32 0.14
CA GLU A 36 -8.34 0.16 1.24
C GLU A 36 -8.27 1.69 1.34
N HIS A 37 -7.08 2.27 1.18
CA HIS A 37 -6.92 3.73 1.16
C HIS A 37 -7.72 4.38 0.02
N VAL A 38 -7.63 3.83 -1.19
CA VAL A 38 -8.39 4.31 -2.35
C VAL A 38 -9.90 4.18 -2.12
N GLN A 39 -10.37 3.06 -1.58
CA GLN A 39 -11.80 2.86 -1.28
C GLN A 39 -12.30 3.83 -0.19
N GLY A 40 -11.52 4.02 0.88
CA GLY A 40 -11.83 4.98 1.93
C GLY A 40 -11.87 6.42 1.43
N PHE A 41 -10.93 6.77 0.55
CA PHE A 41 -10.93 8.04 -0.15
C PHE A 41 -12.19 8.24 -1.00
N GLU A 42 -12.55 7.26 -1.84
CA GLU A 42 -13.73 7.32 -2.71
C GLU A 42 -15.02 7.46 -1.90
N ALA A 43 -15.14 6.72 -0.79
CA ALA A 43 -16.25 6.84 0.14
C ALA A 43 -16.35 8.25 0.75
N ALA A 44 -15.21 8.83 1.17
CA ALA A 44 -15.16 10.16 1.79
C ALA A 44 -15.56 11.30 0.84
N VAL A 45 -15.28 11.17 -0.46
CA VAL A 45 -15.59 12.21 -1.47
C VAL A 45 -16.90 11.97 -2.22
N ARG A 46 -17.55 10.81 -2.03
CA ARG A 46 -18.71 10.35 -2.81
C ARG A 46 -19.82 11.39 -2.98
N TYR A 47 -20.21 12.06 -1.90
CA TYR A 47 -21.33 13.01 -1.90
C TYR A 47 -20.98 14.38 -2.49
N ARG A 48 -19.69 14.73 -2.55
CA ARG A 48 -19.22 15.99 -3.15
C ARG A 48 -19.09 15.91 -4.66
N ARG A 49 -19.09 14.69 -5.22
CA ARG A 49 -18.96 14.41 -6.66
C ARG A 49 -17.90 15.28 -7.36
N PRO A 50 -16.65 15.32 -6.85
CA PRO A 50 -15.59 16.08 -7.49
C PRO A 50 -15.37 15.61 -8.93
N ASP A 51 -15.01 16.56 -9.80
CA ASP A 51 -14.51 16.26 -11.14
C ASP A 51 -13.18 15.48 -11.07
N GLU A 52 -12.74 14.98 -12.21
CA GLU A 52 -11.56 14.13 -12.29
C GLU A 52 -10.27 14.80 -11.81
N ALA A 53 -10.04 16.06 -12.17
CA ALA A 53 -8.85 16.79 -11.76
C ALA A 53 -8.86 17.02 -10.25
N THR A 54 -10.01 17.43 -9.70
CA THR A 54 -10.21 17.59 -8.27
C THR A 54 -9.97 16.28 -7.52
N ARG A 55 -10.42 15.13 -8.03
CA ARG A 55 -10.12 13.81 -7.43
C ARG A 55 -8.63 13.52 -7.40
N CYS A 56 -7.91 13.79 -8.49
CA CYS A 56 -6.47 13.59 -8.55
C CYS A 56 -5.74 14.40 -7.49
N HIS A 57 -6.04 15.70 -7.39
CA HIS A 57 -5.44 16.59 -6.39
C HIS A 57 -5.79 16.18 -4.96
N LEU A 58 -7.05 15.81 -4.70
CA LEU A 58 -7.48 15.33 -3.39
C LEU A 58 -6.77 14.05 -2.98
N LEU A 59 -6.68 13.06 -3.88
CA LEU A 59 -5.98 11.80 -3.58
C LEU A 59 -4.49 12.06 -3.35
N ALA A 60 -3.84 12.87 -4.20
CA ALA A 60 -2.43 13.22 -4.01
C ALA A 60 -2.18 14.00 -2.69
N ASN A 61 -3.14 14.80 -2.20
CA ASN A 61 -3.04 15.49 -0.92
C ASN A 61 -3.01 14.54 0.28
N THR A 62 -3.62 13.35 0.16
CA THR A 62 -3.59 12.32 1.20
C THR A 62 -2.20 11.70 1.38
N LEU A 63 -1.34 11.78 0.35
CA LEU A 63 -0.04 11.13 0.36
C LEU A 63 0.93 11.88 1.29
N LYS A 64 1.61 11.14 2.17
CA LYS A 64 2.70 11.62 3.04
C LYS A 64 3.84 10.61 3.09
N GLY A 65 4.99 11.01 3.65
CA GLY A 65 6.14 10.12 3.84
C GLY A 65 6.57 9.44 2.53
N ALA A 66 6.74 8.12 2.55
CA ALA A 66 7.20 7.35 1.40
C ALA A 66 6.28 7.48 0.17
N ALA A 67 4.96 7.58 0.38
CA ALA A 67 3.99 7.76 -0.70
C ALA A 67 4.17 9.10 -1.40
N PHE A 68 4.28 10.19 -0.64
CA PHE A 68 4.51 11.52 -1.23
C PHE A 68 5.88 11.61 -1.91
N SER A 69 6.93 11.08 -1.27
CA SER A 69 8.28 11.05 -1.84
C SER A 69 8.37 10.27 -3.16
N TRP A 70 7.55 9.23 -3.35
CA TRP A 70 7.42 8.55 -4.64
C TRP A 70 6.68 9.44 -5.64
N PHE A 71 5.53 9.99 -5.25
CA PHE A 71 4.67 10.77 -6.13
C PHE A 71 5.42 11.97 -6.75
N ILE A 72 6.15 12.75 -5.95
CA ILE A 72 6.88 13.92 -6.46
C ILE A 72 8.09 13.58 -7.35
N LYS A 73 8.50 12.30 -7.40
CA LYS A 73 9.58 11.83 -8.28
C LYS A 73 9.08 11.34 -9.64
N LEU A 74 7.77 11.22 -9.82
CA LEU A 74 7.20 10.88 -11.12
C LEU A 74 7.50 11.99 -12.13
N PRO A 75 7.70 11.66 -13.42
CA PRO A 75 7.87 12.66 -14.46
C PRO A 75 6.70 13.64 -14.51
N ARG A 76 6.99 14.89 -14.90
CA ARG A 76 5.95 15.89 -15.15
C ARG A 76 5.00 15.38 -16.25
N GLY A 77 3.70 15.49 -16.04
CA GLY A 77 2.70 15.04 -17.01
C GLY A 77 2.43 13.53 -17.02
N HIS A 78 3.10 12.74 -16.17
CA HIS A 78 2.94 11.29 -16.14
C HIS A 78 1.51 10.86 -15.78
N ILE A 79 0.92 11.49 -14.77
CA ILE A 79 -0.44 11.16 -14.31
C ILE A 79 -1.46 11.91 -15.17
N SER A 80 -2.16 11.15 -16.01
CA SER A 80 -3.10 11.67 -17.01
C SER A 80 -4.58 11.61 -16.59
N SER A 81 -4.93 10.76 -15.61
CA SER A 81 -6.31 10.60 -15.12
C SER A 81 -6.34 10.08 -13.68
N TYR A 82 -7.51 10.12 -13.07
CA TYR A 82 -7.73 9.57 -11.72
C TYR A 82 -7.51 8.04 -11.67
N GLU A 83 -8.00 7.30 -12.67
CA GLU A 83 -7.78 5.85 -12.76
C GLU A 83 -6.29 5.51 -12.91
N HIS A 84 -5.55 6.28 -13.71
CA HIS A 84 -4.11 6.10 -13.86
C HIS A 84 -3.39 6.32 -12.52
N LEU A 85 -3.75 7.37 -11.77
CA LEU A 85 -3.18 7.62 -10.43
C LEU A 85 -3.46 6.46 -9.46
N LYS A 86 -4.69 5.94 -9.44
CA LYS A 86 -5.04 4.79 -8.58
C LYS A 86 -4.20 3.57 -8.92
N TRP A 87 -4.08 3.25 -10.21
CA TRP A 87 -3.33 2.10 -10.67
C TRP A 87 -1.86 2.21 -10.28
N GLU A 88 -1.22 3.35 -10.54
CA GLU A 88 0.18 3.63 -10.17
C GLU A 88 0.40 3.50 -8.65
N LEU A 89 -0.50 4.08 -7.84
CA LEU A 89 -0.43 4.01 -6.38
C LEU A 89 -0.51 2.56 -5.87
N ILE A 90 -1.49 1.79 -6.37
CA ILE A 90 -1.68 0.39 -5.98
C ILE A 90 -0.46 -0.42 -6.42
N ALA A 91 -0.06 -0.34 -7.69
CA ALA A 91 1.08 -1.07 -8.22
C ALA A 91 2.36 -0.77 -7.42
N ARG A 92 2.57 0.49 -7.01
CA ARG A 92 3.77 0.91 -6.29
C ARG A 92 3.87 0.35 -4.87
N PHE A 93 2.74 0.20 -4.16
CA PHE A 93 2.73 -0.06 -2.72
C PHE A 93 2.09 -1.40 -2.31
N ILE A 94 1.41 -2.11 -3.21
CA ILE A 94 0.74 -3.37 -2.87
C ILE A 94 1.73 -4.44 -2.40
N GLY A 95 2.87 -4.60 -3.08
CA GLY A 95 3.89 -5.58 -2.71
C GLY A 95 4.53 -5.30 -1.34
N ARG A 96 4.73 -4.03 -0.99
CA ARG A 96 5.22 -3.65 0.35
C ARG A 96 4.22 -4.02 1.43
N THR A 97 2.93 -3.79 1.19
CA THR A 97 1.86 -4.16 2.14
C THR A 97 1.82 -5.67 2.34
N ARG A 98 1.80 -6.44 1.24
CA ARG A 98 1.82 -7.91 1.29
C ARG A 98 3.03 -8.46 2.04
N MET A 99 4.21 -7.89 1.78
CA MET A 99 5.44 -8.23 2.48
C MET A 99 5.33 -7.99 3.99
N VAL A 100 4.79 -6.84 4.43
CA VAL A 100 4.61 -6.50 5.85
C VAL A 100 3.59 -7.42 6.51
N VAL A 101 2.45 -7.67 5.87
CA VAL A 101 1.41 -8.58 6.39
C VAL A 101 1.96 -9.99 6.53
N SER A 102 2.63 -10.50 5.48
CA SER A 102 3.29 -11.81 5.51
C SER A 102 4.29 -11.91 6.67
N ASP A 103 5.14 -10.88 6.86
CA ASP A 103 6.14 -10.90 7.93
C ASP A 103 5.49 -10.93 9.32
N ILE A 104 4.45 -10.14 9.54
CA ILE A 104 3.69 -10.13 10.81
C ILE A 104 3.08 -11.51 11.09
N VAL A 105 2.48 -12.14 10.09
CA VAL A 105 1.87 -13.47 10.23
C VAL A 105 2.91 -14.53 10.59
N PHE A 106 4.07 -14.53 9.92
CA PHE A 106 5.07 -15.59 10.09
C PHE A 106 6.09 -15.35 11.20
N ALA A 107 6.27 -14.11 11.67
CA ALA A 107 7.32 -13.75 12.63
C ALA A 107 7.28 -14.58 13.93
N ASN A 108 6.08 -14.99 14.35
CA ASN A 108 5.84 -15.71 15.60
C ASN A 108 5.83 -17.24 15.46
N ILE A 109 5.95 -17.79 14.24
CA ILE A 109 5.98 -19.23 14.03
C ILE A 109 7.42 -19.71 14.23
N LYS A 110 7.72 -20.17 15.45
CA LYS A 110 9.01 -20.73 15.84
C LYS A 110 8.87 -22.23 16.12
N GLN A 111 9.90 -22.98 15.76
CA GLN A 111 10.03 -24.38 16.14
C GLN A 111 10.12 -24.45 17.66
N GLY A 112 9.18 -25.18 18.27
CA GLY A 112 9.21 -25.42 19.70
C GLY A 112 10.43 -26.25 20.13
N GLU A 113 10.88 -26.11 21.38
CA GLU A 113 12.07 -26.81 21.88
C GLU A 113 11.98 -28.34 21.76
N ARG A 114 10.77 -28.89 21.84
CA ARG A 114 10.48 -30.34 21.74
C ARG A 114 9.82 -30.71 20.41
N GLU A 115 9.61 -29.73 19.53
CA GLU A 115 8.95 -29.94 18.25
C GLU A 115 9.96 -30.46 17.24
N ASN A 116 9.65 -31.60 16.62
CA ASN A 116 10.49 -32.12 15.54
C ASN A 116 10.30 -31.26 14.27
N LEU A 117 11.27 -31.35 13.36
CA LEU A 117 11.28 -30.53 12.14
C LEU A 117 10.02 -30.74 11.28
N ARG A 118 9.48 -31.96 11.23
CA ARG A 118 8.30 -32.29 10.41
C ARG A 118 7.07 -31.56 10.93
N ASP A 119 6.84 -31.58 12.24
CA ASP A 119 5.69 -30.94 12.87
C ASP A 119 5.77 -29.41 12.74
N TYR A 120 6.95 -28.84 12.93
CA TYR A 120 7.20 -27.41 12.66
C TYR A 120 6.91 -27.05 11.20
N THR A 121 7.44 -27.84 10.27
CA THR A 121 7.28 -27.62 8.82
C THR A 121 5.80 -27.65 8.44
N ASN A 122 5.07 -28.65 8.92
CA ASN A 122 3.63 -28.76 8.69
C ASN A 122 2.89 -27.53 9.23
N ARG A 123 3.13 -27.14 10.50
CA ARG A 123 2.49 -25.95 11.09
C ARG A 123 2.78 -24.68 10.32
N PHE A 124 4.04 -24.47 9.92
CA PHE A 124 4.43 -23.29 9.16
C PHE A 124 3.70 -23.22 7.81
N PHE A 125 3.68 -24.33 7.06
CA PHE A 125 3.03 -24.36 5.75
C PHE A 125 1.49 -24.37 5.84
N THR A 126 0.90 -24.92 6.90
CA THR A 126 -0.54 -24.76 7.17
C THR A 126 -0.89 -23.29 7.38
N ALA A 127 -0.14 -22.58 8.24
CA ALA A 127 -0.35 -21.15 8.44
C ALA A 127 -0.12 -20.34 7.16
N ALA A 128 0.85 -20.74 6.32
CA ALA A 128 1.10 -20.10 5.04
C ALA A 128 -0.01 -20.36 4.00
N ALA A 129 -0.66 -21.52 4.04
CA ALA A 129 -1.78 -21.84 3.18
C ALA A 129 -3.08 -21.13 3.60
N GLU A 130 -3.23 -20.84 4.90
CA GLU A 130 -4.38 -20.09 5.45
C GLU A 130 -4.22 -18.57 5.27
N ALA A 131 -3.00 -18.07 5.14
CA ALA A 131 -2.74 -16.66 4.91
C ALA A 131 -3.02 -16.25 3.45
N GLU A 132 -3.79 -15.18 3.26
CA GLU A 132 -4.00 -14.58 1.93
C GLU A 132 -2.76 -13.79 1.48
N ASP A 133 -2.47 -13.81 0.18
CA ASP A 133 -1.45 -12.95 -0.46
C ASP A 133 -0.02 -13.04 0.16
N VAL A 134 0.46 -14.26 0.40
CA VAL A 134 1.79 -14.53 0.96
C VAL A 134 2.93 -14.23 -0.01
N GLU A 135 3.88 -13.41 0.43
CA GLU A 135 5.13 -13.16 -0.30
C GLU A 135 6.15 -14.29 -0.02
N LEU A 136 6.47 -15.09 -1.03
CA LEU A 136 7.30 -16.31 -0.89
C LEU A 136 8.67 -16.03 -0.26
N ALA A 137 9.33 -14.93 -0.65
CA ALA A 137 10.64 -14.57 -0.10
C ALA A 137 10.58 -14.31 1.42
N VAL A 138 9.49 -13.70 1.90
CA VAL A 138 9.25 -13.43 3.33
C VAL A 138 8.94 -14.72 4.07
N ALA A 139 8.10 -15.58 3.49
CA ALA A 139 7.77 -16.88 4.07
C ALA A 139 9.04 -17.73 4.25
N MET A 140 9.89 -17.85 3.21
CA MET A 140 11.16 -18.57 3.31
C MET A 140 12.11 -17.97 4.35
N HIS A 141 12.20 -16.63 4.41
CA HIS A 141 13.01 -15.95 5.41
C HIS A 141 12.56 -16.27 6.83
N ASN A 142 11.25 -16.19 7.10
CA ASN A 142 10.68 -16.48 8.42
C ASN A 142 10.76 -17.97 8.77
N PHE A 143 10.52 -18.87 7.81
CA PHE A 143 10.71 -20.31 7.99
C PHE A 143 12.11 -20.62 8.50
N ARG A 144 13.15 -20.09 7.83
CA ARG A 144 14.55 -20.30 8.22
C ARG A 144 14.88 -19.68 9.58
N ARG A 145 14.31 -18.51 9.90
CA ARG A 145 14.47 -17.86 11.20
C ARG A 145 13.69 -18.53 12.33
N GLY A 146 12.72 -19.37 12.02
CA GLY A 146 11.92 -20.09 13.00
C GLY A 146 12.51 -21.44 13.41
N LEU A 147 13.46 -21.97 12.64
CA LEU A 147 14.19 -23.20 12.98
C LEU A 147 15.00 -23.02 14.25
N SER A 148 14.99 -24.03 15.12
CA SER A 148 15.90 -24.09 16.26
C SER A 148 17.33 -24.33 15.77
N ARG A 149 18.32 -23.75 16.48
CA ARG A 149 19.72 -24.17 16.27
C ARG A 149 19.81 -25.64 16.66
N GLY A 150 20.36 -26.48 15.79
CA GLY A 150 20.58 -27.90 16.10
C GLY A 150 21.38 -28.08 17.39
N PRO A 151 21.43 -29.31 17.96
CA PRO A 151 22.18 -29.57 19.17
C PRO A 151 23.64 -29.10 18.99
N VAL A 152 24.12 -28.27 19.94
CA VAL A 152 25.53 -27.86 20.02
C VAL A 152 26.37 -29.03 20.49
#